data_AF-A0A5C8NTI0-F1
#
_entry.id   AF-A0A5C8NTI0-F1
#
_cell.length_a   1.000
_cell.length_b   1.000
_cell.length_c   1.000
_cell.angle_alpha   90.00
_cell.angle_beta   90.00
_cell.angle_gamma   90.00
#
_symmetry.space_group_name_H-M   'P 1'
#
loop_
_entity.id
_entity.type
_entity.pdbx_description
1 polymer ?
#
loop_
_entity_poly.entity_id
_entity_poly.type
_entity_poly.pdbx_seq_one_letter_code
_entity_poly.pdbx_strand_id
1 'polypeptide(L)'
;MVQGILELFTSREKAEAILTSPMIELIFIVLFVVFILTVAIHLLLFVKLKKIRQYVKETGRMDMEPLKEFRKVFDNRQQEESINVETFVQERFSDWRVFHIPVIHLIKMIQSMVSVFILLGVLGTFIGLTISLSEMDISGDAMIENVAGVLSGIDVAFYTSIVGMSFSLVTTLLIKILNTEYMLTDIMLVVESLLEGDEQHGMNRLIDVSETIHQAIHSLQETNQQSLQEMVASFTGFRDYTTGLEQSAKDLAAFNEGLSGNLQDFQELFQQMKIVTEGFSAGTNKLNENFASLFTYFKKADRKNERMIAAFEHTNEKVQDTVDKQVKAFINFEESMEDLKGFVTAVKEEQESIRQSYDNFLSQQTELVDMMNQHNQEFKRIFGNDVSAKLGGISSHLGDLRQGFNQLGGAVNQLPQALEVINQTQAEYKHLLSNRFQELEEFNRKFSRHLENHRAQSIALEKHIQEASNTYEQLGVKNNQLIQEIQTTTSQANQSIHNRERELDVSVGVLKDSLSNYISSLEGTLGDRLDHVVRQFGDSMDRTGEGMKREVMDIGRMTEEMQRNYFRSIQQLLQELGREFQSLHRELQSARQLTSSIDNPVGMNRDEF
;
A
#
# COMPACT_ATOMS: atom_id res chain seq x y z
N MET A 1 28.00 -20.00 -37.49
CA MET A 1 27.55 -19.59 -38.85
C MET A 1 26.37 -18.63 -38.77
N VAL A 2 25.29 -18.97 -38.05
CA VAL A 2 24.12 -18.09 -37.81
C VAL A 2 24.49 -16.80 -37.08
N GLN A 3 25.35 -16.87 -36.05
CA GLN A 3 25.88 -15.70 -35.33
C GLN A 3 26.56 -14.68 -36.26
N GLY A 4 27.46 -15.13 -37.14
CA GLY A 4 28.14 -14.23 -38.09
C GLY A 4 27.22 -13.61 -39.15
N ILE A 5 26.07 -14.23 -39.40
CA ILE A 5 25.03 -13.69 -40.28
C ILE A 5 24.17 -12.67 -39.52
N LEU A 6 23.86 -12.91 -38.25
CA LEU A 6 23.18 -11.95 -37.37
C LEU A 6 24.05 -10.70 -37.14
N GLU A 7 25.36 -10.86 -36.96
CA GLU A 7 26.33 -9.76 -36.82
C GLU A 7 26.37 -8.80 -38.03
N LEU A 8 25.86 -9.19 -39.20
CA LEU A 8 25.69 -8.27 -40.34
C LEU A 8 24.55 -7.27 -40.12
N PHE A 9 23.60 -7.58 -39.25
CA PHE A 9 22.39 -6.81 -39.01
C PHE A 9 22.23 -6.35 -37.55
N THR A 10 23.05 -6.84 -36.63
CA THR A 10 23.02 -6.49 -35.20
C THR A 10 24.41 -6.51 -34.55
N SER A 11 24.53 -6.02 -33.31
CA SER A 11 25.79 -6.05 -32.56
C SER A 11 26.13 -7.46 -32.07
N ARG A 12 27.41 -7.70 -31.77
CA ARG A 12 27.93 -9.00 -31.34
C ARG A 12 27.26 -9.56 -30.08
N GLU A 13 27.10 -8.70 -29.07
CA GLU A 13 26.36 -9.02 -27.83
C GLU A 13 24.90 -9.37 -28.11
N LYS A 14 24.24 -8.64 -29.01
CA LYS A 14 22.85 -8.92 -29.36
C LYS A 14 22.70 -10.21 -30.14
N ALA A 15 23.64 -10.54 -31.03
CA ALA A 15 23.65 -11.80 -31.76
C ALA A 15 23.82 -12.99 -30.80
N GLU A 16 24.64 -12.87 -29.75
CA GLU A 16 24.78 -13.91 -28.71
C GLU A 16 23.50 -14.02 -27.87
N ALA A 17 22.91 -12.90 -27.45
CA ALA A 17 21.66 -12.90 -26.69
C ALA A 17 20.49 -13.53 -27.45
N ILE A 18 20.38 -13.29 -28.77
CA ILE A 18 19.37 -13.89 -29.66
C ILE A 18 19.52 -15.43 -29.73
N LEU A 19 20.76 -15.93 -29.70
CA LEU A 19 21.08 -17.35 -29.85
C LEU A 19 21.04 -18.14 -28.53
N THR A 20 20.78 -17.47 -27.40
CA THR A 20 20.67 -18.13 -26.09
C THR A 20 19.45 -19.06 -26.00
N SER A 21 18.39 -18.78 -26.78
CA SER A 21 17.18 -19.61 -26.83
C SER A 21 17.19 -20.56 -28.03
N PRO A 22 17.19 -21.90 -27.83
CA PRO A 22 17.28 -22.87 -28.92
C PRO A 22 16.08 -22.84 -29.87
N MET A 23 14.90 -22.42 -29.39
CA MET A 23 13.71 -22.27 -30.22
C MET A 23 13.82 -21.07 -31.17
N ILE A 24 14.41 -19.97 -30.70
CA ILE A 24 14.59 -18.77 -31.52
C ILE A 24 15.68 -18.99 -32.56
N GLU A 25 16.77 -19.65 -32.18
CA GLU A 25 17.83 -20.07 -33.13
C GLU A 25 17.25 -20.93 -34.27
N LEU A 26 16.37 -21.89 -33.96
CA LEU A 26 15.71 -22.73 -34.96
C LEU A 26 14.89 -21.89 -35.95
N ILE A 27 14.11 -20.92 -35.46
CA ILE A 27 13.27 -20.06 -36.31
C ILE A 27 14.15 -19.24 -37.26
N PHE A 28 15.25 -18.67 -36.77
CA PHE A 28 16.21 -17.94 -37.60
C PHE A 28 16.84 -18.82 -38.67
N ILE A 29 17.26 -20.04 -38.33
CA ILE A 29 17.82 -21.00 -39.29
C ILE A 29 16.81 -21.32 -40.38
N VAL A 30 15.57 -21.65 -40.01
CA VAL A 30 14.50 -21.97 -40.96
C VAL A 30 14.24 -20.78 -41.88
N LEU A 31 14.11 -19.57 -41.31
CA LEU A 31 13.85 -18.36 -42.07
C LEU A 31 14.97 -18.05 -43.08
N PHE A 32 16.24 -18.22 -42.68
CA PHE A 32 17.39 -18.01 -43.55
C PHE A 32 17.52 -19.06 -44.65
N VAL A 33 17.32 -20.34 -44.31
CA VAL A 33 17.39 -21.45 -45.28
C VAL A 33 16.28 -21.33 -46.33
N VAL A 34 15.04 -21.04 -45.90
CA VAL A 34 13.91 -20.84 -46.81
C VAL A 34 14.16 -19.62 -47.71
N PHE A 35 14.74 -18.55 -47.17
CA PHE A 35 15.10 -17.37 -47.96
C PHE A 35 16.14 -17.66 -49.03
N ILE A 36 17.27 -18.27 -48.67
CA ILE A 36 18.31 -18.66 -49.64
C ILE A 36 17.72 -19.57 -50.71
N LEU A 37 16.92 -20.56 -50.31
CA LEU A 37 16.31 -21.52 -51.23
C LEU A 37 15.35 -20.82 -52.20
N THR A 38 14.52 -19.88 -51.69
CA THR A 38 13.61 -19.09 -52.52
C THR A 38 14.36 -18.24 -53.54
N VAL A 39 15.40 -17.52 -53.11
CA VAL A 39 16.23 -16.69 -53.98
C VAL A 39 16.96 -17.54 -55.02
N ALA A 40 17.53 -18.68 -54.62
CA ALA A 40 18.22 -19.59 -55.52
C ALA A 40 17.30 -20.16 -56.59
N ILE A 41 16.11 -20.64 -56.20
CA ILE A 41 15.11 -21.16 -57.15
C ILE A 41 14.66 -20.04 -58.10
N HIS A 42 14.38 -18.83 -57.59
CA HIS A 42 13.96 -17.71 -58.42
C HIS A 42 15.03 -17.32 -59.44
N LEU A 43 16.30 -17.23 -59.03
CA LEU A 43 17.42 -16.94 -59.93
C LEU A 43 17.62 -18.04 -60.98
N LEU A 44 17.59 -19.31 -60.59
CA LEU A 44 17.72 -20.44 -61.52
C LEU A 44 16.60 -20.44 -62.56
N LEU A 45 15.36 -20.19 -62.12
CA LEU A 45 14.21 -20.08 -63.00
C LEU A 45 14.35 -18.91 -63.97
N PHE A 46 14.72 -17.73 -63.46
CA PHE A 46 14.94 -16.54 -64.27
C PHE A 46 16.02 -16.75 -65.33
N VAL A 47 17.16 -17.33 -64.97
CA VAL A 47 18.25 -17.62 -65.91
C VAL A 47 17.79 -18.62 -66.98
N LYS A 48 17.04 -19.67 -66.59
CA LYS A 48 16.52 -20.67 -67.55
C LYS A 48 15.54 -20.05 -68.53
N LEU A 49 14.58 -19.26 -68.05
CA LEU A 49 13.59 -18.57 -68.89
C LEU A 49 14.28 -17.54 -69.79
N LYS A 50 15.20 -16.72 -69.25
CA LYS A 50 15.97 -15.74 -70.02
C LYS A 50 16.74 -16.39 -71.18
N LYS A 51 17.38 -17.53 -70.92
CA LYS A 51 18.15 -18.27 -71.94
C LYS A 51 17.23 -18.77 -73.07
N ILE A 52 16.07 -19.34 -72.72
CA ILE A 52 15.08 -19.81 -73.72
C ILE A 52 14.55 -18.63 -74.53
N ARG A 53 14.12 -17.55 -73.85
CA ARG A 53 13.62 -16.33 -74.50
C ARG A 53 14.62 -15.76 -75.49
N GLN A 54 15.86 -15.57 -75.06
CA GLN A 54 16.91 -15.00 -75.89
C GLN A 54 17.18 -15.88 -77.11
N TYR A 55 17.29 -17.19 -76.91
CA TYR A 55 17.52 -18.14 -78.01
C TYR A 55 16.42 -18.09 -79.07
N VAL A 56 15.14 -18.11 -78.66
CA VAL A 56 14.01 -18.08 -79.61
C VAL A 56 13.91 -16.74 -80.31
N LYS A 57 14.08 -15.62 -79.61
CA LYS A 57 14.02 -14.27 -80.21
C LYS A 57 15.16 -14.00 -81.20
N GLU A 58 16.37 -14.50 -80.92
CA GLU A 58 17.54 -14.26 -81.78
C GLU A 58 17.57 -15.20 -82.99
N THR A 59 17.17 -16.47 -82.83
CA THR A 59 17.29 -17.47 -83.88
C THR A 59 16.01 -17.69 -84.67
N GLY A 60 14.85 -17.33 -84.12
CA GLY A 60 13.53 -17.67 -84.67
C GLY A 60 13.25 -19.18 -84.68
N ARG A 61 13.99 -19.98 -83.89
CA ARG A 61 13.91 -21.46 -83.90
C ARG A 61 13.45 -22.01 -82.55
N MET A 62 12.68 -23.09 -82.62
CA MET A 62 12.18 -23.86 -81.48
C MET A 62 12.86 -25.24 -81.39
N ASP A 63 14.18 -25.31 -81.54
CA ASP A 63 14.97 -26.56 -81.47
C ASP A 63 15.65 -26.77 -80.10
N MET A 64 15.45 -25.85 -79.15
CA MET A 64 15.87 -25.96 -77.75
C MET A 64 14.78 -26.60 -76.88
N GLU A 65 15.14 -27.43 -75.89
CA GLU A 65 14.19 -27.94 -74.90
C GLU A 65 13.71 -26.84 -73.93
N PRO A 66 12.42 -26.78 -73.58
CA PRO A 66 11.34 -27.74 -73.91
C PRO A 66 10.65 -27.49 -75.27
N LEU A 67 10.96 -26.38 -75.95
CA LEU A 67 10.23 -25.91 -77.13
C LEU A 67 10.30 -26.86 -78.34
N LYS A 68 11.41 -27.60 -78.47
CA LYS A 68 11.56 -28.67 -79.47
C LYS A 68 10.47 -29.73 -79.37
N GLU A 69 10.15 -30.12 -78.14
CA GLU A 69 9.08 -31.09 -77.90
C GLU A 69 7.72 -30.48 -78.20
N PHE A 70 7.50 -29.21 -77.80
CA PHE A 70 6.25 -28.51 -78.09
C PHE A 70 5.99 -28.44 -79.60
N ARG A 71 7.00 -28.06 -80.39
CA ARG A 71 6.91 -28.03 -81.85
C ARG A 71 6.60 -29.41 -82.44
N LYS A 72 7.31 -30.46 -81.99
CA LYS A 72 7.09 -31.82 -82.49
C LYS A 72 5.66 -32.30 -82.22
N VAL A 73 5.09 -31.99 -81.05
CA VAL A 73 3.71 -32.38 -80.71
C VAL A 73 2.70 -31.55 -81.49
N PHE A 74 2.97 -30.27 -81.71
CA PHE A 74 2.15 -29.41 -82.56
C PHE A 74 2.07 -29.94 -83.99
N ASP A 75 3.23 -30.17 -84.62
CA ASP A 75 3.33 -30.64 -86.02
C ASP A 75 2.60 -31.98 -86.22
N ASN A 76 2.62 -32.87 -85.21
CA ASN A 76 1.90 -34.14 -85.26
C ASN A 76 0.38 -33.95 -85.12
N ARG A 77 -0.09 -33.19 -84.13
CA ARG A 77 -1.53 -33.01 -83.89
C ARG A 77 -2.20 -32.18 -84.99
N GLN A 78 -1.47 -31.24 -85.61
CA GLN A 78 -2.01 -30.37 -86.66
C GLN A 78 -2.36 -31.16 -87.94
N GLN A 79 -1.76 -32.34 -88.13
CA GLN A 79 -2.10 -33.24 -89.24
C GLN A 79 -3.40 -34.02 -88.99
N GLU A 80 -3.82 -34.14 -87.73
CA GLU A 80 -5.01 -34.90 -87.33
C GLU A 80 -6.23 -33.98 -87.13
N GLU A 81 -6.04 -32.79 -86.55
CA GLU A 81 -7.13 -31.86 -86.19
C GLU A 81 -6.72 -30.38 -86.31
N SER A 82 -7.70 -29.48 -86.49
CA SER A 82 -7.46 -28.02 -86.47
C SER A 82 -7.24 -27.54 -85.03
N ILE A 83 -5.99 -27.21 -84.70
CA ILE A 83 -5.60 -26.77 -83.35
C ILE A 83 -5.62 -25.25 -83.25
N ASN A 84 -6.23 -24.72 -82.20
CA ASN A 84 -6.01 -23.33 -81.80
C ASN A 84 -4.62 -23.19 -81.15
N VAL A 85 -3.74 -22.40 -81.77
CA VAL A 85 -2.33 -22.26 -81.35
C VAL A 85 -2.20 -21.71 -79.94
N GLU A 86 -3.02 -20.73 -79.57
CA GLU A 86 -3.03 -20.13 -78.23
C GLU A 86 -3.38 -21.19 -77.16
N THR A 87 -4.47 -21.94 -77.37
CA THR A 87 -4.88 -22.99 -76.43
C THR A 87 -3.79 -24.07 -76.29
N PHE A 88 -3.14 -24.42 -77.39
CA PHE A 88 -2.05 -25.39 -77.38
C PHE A 88 -0.82 -24.89 -76.60
N VAL A 89 -0.39 -23.64 -76.83
CA VAL A 89 0.77 -23.06 -76.13
C VAL A 89 0.47 -22.94 -74.64
N GLN A 90 -0.72 -22.48 -74.26
CA GLN A 90 -1.14 -22.41 -72.86
C GLN A 90 -1.16 -23.79 -72.17
N GLU A 91 -1.71 -24.83 -72.83
CA GLU A 91 -1.68 -26.22 -72.33
C GLU A 91 -0.23 -26.69 -72.07
N ARG A 92 0.65 -26.49 -73.06
CA ARG A 92 2.04 -26.98 -73.00
C ARG A 92 2.89 -26.28 -71.95
N PHE A 93 2.76 -24.96 -71.82
CA PHE A 93 3.48 -24.20 -70.80
C PHE A 93 2.92 -24.43 -69.39
N SER A 94 1.63 -24.74 -69.27
CA SER A 94 1.03 -25.15 -68.00
C SER A 94 1.54 -26.51 -67.52
N ASP A 95 1.70 -27.46 -68.45
CA ASP A 95 2.25 -28.79 -68.16
C ASP A 95 3.77 -28.81 -68.04
N TRP A 96 4.45 -27.72 -68.40
CA TRP A 96 5.91 -27.66 -68.35
C TRP A 96 6.43 -27.68 -66.91
N ARG A 97 7.26 -28.68 -66.60
CA ARG A 97 7.84 -28.86 -65.27
C ARG A 97 9.32 -28.45 -65.22
N VAL A 98 9.66 -27.72 -64.17
CA VAL A 98 11.03 -27.43 -63.75
C VAL A 98 11.17 -27.97 -62.32
N PHE A 99 12.22 -28.77 -62.06
CA PHE A 99 12.37 -29.49 -60.78
C PHE A 99 11.14 -30.33 -60.38
N HIS A 100 10.48 -30.99 -61.35
CA HIS A 100 9.24 -31.77 -61.17
C HIS A 100 7.99 -30.96 -60.78
N ILE A 101 8.07 -29.63 -60.68
CA ILE A 101 6.96 -28.75 -60.35
C ILE A 101 6.58 -27.93 -61.59
N PRO A 102 5.29 -27.73 -61.90
CA PRO A 102 4.86 -26.84 -62.97
C PRO A 102 5.47 -25.45 -62.83
N VAL A 103 5.98 -24.87 -63.93
CA VAL A 103 6.67 -23.57 -63.89
C VAL A 103 5.76 -22.47 -63.33
N ILE A 104 4.48 -22.47 -63.72
CA ILE A 104 3.49 -21.51 -63.22
C ILE A 104 3.33 -21.64 -61.70
N HIS A 105 3.28 -22.87 -61.17
CA HIS A 105 3.21 -23.09 -59.72
C HIS A 105 4.48 -22.65 -59.00
N LEU A 106 5.67 -22.85 -59.58
CA LEU A 106 6.92 -22.33 -59.01
C LEU A 106 6.91 -20.81 -58.90
N ILE A 107 6.47 -20.10 -59.96
CA ILE A 107 6.38 -18.64 -59.95
C ILE A 107 5.43 -18.17 -58.85
N LYS A 108 4.22 -18.75 -58.80
CA LYS A 108 3.23 -18.42 -57.75
C LYS A 108 3.75 -18.74 -56.34
N MET A 109 4.44 -19.87 -56.16
CA MET A 109 5.00 -20.25 -54.86
C MET A 109 6.07 -19.25 -54.40
N ILE A 110 6.94 -18.79 -55.31
CA ILE A 110 7.93 -17.74 -55.01
C ILE A 110 7.23 -16.43 -54.61
N GLN A 111 6.17 -16.03 -55.32
CA GLN A 111 5.38 -14.84 -54.95
C GLN A 111 4.73 -15.01 -53.57
N SER A 112 4.18 -16.17 -53.25
CA SER A 112 3.60 -16.46 -51.93
C SER A 112 4.65 -16.50 -50.81
N MET A 113 5.93 -16.79 -51.11
CA MET A 113 6.98 -16.79 -50.08
C MET A 113 7.19 -15.41 -49.44
N VAL A 114 6.84 -14.32 -50.14
CA VAL A 114 6.86 -12.96 -49.57
C VAL A 114 5.98 -12.91 -48.31
N SER A 115 4.75 -13.42 -48.38
CA SER A 115 3.83 -13.48 -47.24
C SER A 115 4.31 -14.46 -46.17
N VAL A 116 4.91 -15.58 -46.58
CA VAL A 116 5.44 -16.60 -45.65
C VAL A 116 6.60 -16.04 -44.81
N PHE A 117 7.50 -15.22 -45.38
CA PHE A 117 8.59 -14.61 -44.61
C PHE A 117 8.07 -13.66 -43.52
N ILE A 118 7.02 -12.89 -43.82
CA ILE A 118 6.38 -12.01 -42.84
C ILE A 118 5.72 -12.85 -41.76
N LEU A 119 4.96 -13.87 -42.15
CA LEU A 119 4.26 -14.75 -41.19
C LEU A 119 5.25 -15.49 -40.28
N LEU A 120 6.36 -15.99 -40.82
CA LEU A 120 7.42 -16.62 -40.03
C LEU A 120 8.12 -15.62 -39.09
N GLY A 121 8.32 -14.38 -39.54
CA GLY A 121 8.85 -13.30 -38.69
C GLY A 121 7.92 -12.99 -37.52
N VAL A 122 6.62 -12.83 -37.77
CA VAL A 122 5.59 -12.58 -36.74
C VAL A 122 5.45 -13.78 -35.79
N LEU A 123 5.49 -15.01 -36.31
CA LEU A 123 5.48 -16.22 -35.49
C LEU A 123 6.70 -16.28 -34.56
N GLY A 124 7.87 -15.89 -35.06
CA GLY A 124 9.09 -15.74 -34.27
C GLY A 124 8.91 -14.76 -33.12
N THR A 125 8.28 -13.61 -33.38
CA THR A 125 7.94 -12.63 -32.33
C THR A 125 7.01 -13.21 -31.28
N PHE A 126 5.95 -13.89 -31.70
CA PHE A 126 4.97 -14.48 -30.78
C PHE A 126 5.62 -15.52 -29.86
N ILE A 127 6.46 -16.40 -30.42
CA ILE A 127 7.20 -17.41 -29.65
C ILE A 127 8.23 -16.74 -28.72
N GLY A 128 8.99 -15.75 -29.21
CA GLY A 128 9.97 -15.01 -28.41
C GLY A 128 9.33 -14.34 -27.19
N LEU A 129 8.20 -13.64 -27.38
CA LEU A 129 7.45 -13.02 -26.29
C LEU A 129 6.85 -14.06 -25.33
N THR A 130 6.33 -15.17 -25.83
CA THR A 130 5.76 -16.23 -24.99
C THR A 130 6.81 -16.88 -24.09
N ILE A 131 8.01 -17.14 -24.62
CA ILE A 131 9.13 -17.68 -23.84
C ILE A 131 9.59 -16.66 -22.79
N SER A 132 9.74 -15.38 -23.18
CA SER A 132 10.12 -14.29 -22.27
C SER A 132 9.18 -14.17 -21.08
N LEU A 133 7.87 -14.28 -21.33
CA LEU A 133 6.85 -14.21 -20.28
C LEU A 133 6.79 -15.49 -19.43
N SER A 134 7.15 -16.65 -20.01
CA SER A 134 7.16 -17.94 -19.30
C SER A 134 8.33 -18.10 -18.34
N GLU A 135 9.44 -17.38 -18.54
CA GLU A 135 10.62 -17.40 -17.65
C GLU A 135 10.46 -16.47 -16.42
N MET A 136 9.33 -15.78 -16.32
CA MET A 136 9.03 -14.86 -15.23
C MET A 136 8.67 -15.64 -13.94
N ASP A 137 9.66 -15.97 -13.13
CA ASP A 137 9.42 -16.53 -11.80
C ASP A 137 9.01 -15.39 -10.83
N ILE A 138 7.77 -15.44 -10.31
CA ILE A 138 7.17 -14.41 -9.44
C ILE A 138 7.64 -14.57 -7.98
N SER A 139 8.75 -15.27 -7.77
CA SER A 139 9.27 -15.64 -6.46
C SER A 139 10.30 -14.61 -5.97
N GLY A 140 9.83 -13.56 -5.30
CA GLY A 140 10.51 -12.75 -4.26
C GLY A 140 11.91 -12.16 -4.48
N ASP A 141 12.92 -12.99 -4.75
CA ASP A 141 14.34 -12.61 -4.66
C ASP A 141 15.04 -12.43 -6.02
N ALA A 142 14.42 -12.84 -7.14
CA ALA A 142 15.02 -12.80 -8.48
C ALA A 142 14.36 -11.77 -9.44
N MET A 143 13.55 -10.85 -8.92
CA MET A 143 12.66 -10.02 -9.75
C MET A 143 13.40 -9.07 -10.70
N ILE A 144 14.59 -8.57 -10.33
CA ILE A 144 15.41 -7.70 -11.19
C ILE A 144 16.08 -8.50 -12.33
N GLU A 145 16.54 -9.71 -12.04
CA GLU A 145 17.16 -10.60 -13.05
C GLU A 145 16.09 -11.12 -14.04
N ASN A 146 14.88 -11.37 -13.55
CA ASN A 146 13.72 -11.74 -14.36
C ASN A 146 13.24 -10.61 -15.30
N VAL A 147 13.36 -9.33 -14.90
CA VAL A 147 13.02 -8.20 -15.78
C VAL A 147 14.04 -8.04 -16.91
N ALA A 148 15.33 -8.23 -16.64
CA ALA A 148 16.37 -8.19 -17.67
C ALA A 148 16.22 -9.34 -18.70
N GLY A 149 15.87 -10.54 -18.24
CA GLY A 149 15.56 -11.69 -19.11
C GLY A 149 14.34 -11.43 -20.02
N VAL A 150 13.26 -10.87 -19.46
CA VAL A 150 12.07 -10.48 -20.22
C VAL A 150 12.38 -9.41 -21.27
N LEU A 151 13.15 -8.38 -20.90
CA LEU A 151 13.52 -7.30 -21.81
C LEU A 151 14.40 -7.82 -22.97
N SER A 152 15.32 -8.75 -22.67
CA SER A 152 16.14 -9.39 -23.69
C SER A 152 15.29 -10.19 -24.68
N GLY A 153 14.32 -10.98 -24.21
CA GLY A 153 13.49 -11.77 -25.11
C GLY A 153 12.48 -10.95 -25.94
N ILE A 154 12.05 -9.77 -25.45
CA ILE A 154 11.31 -8.77 -26.25
C ILE A 154 12.19 -8.24 -27.40
N ASP A 155 13.43 -7.86 -27.11
CA ASP A 155 14.39 -7.38 -28.12
C ASP A 155 14.60 -8.44 -29.20
N VAL A 156 14.82 -9.70 -28.79
CA VAL A 156 15.03 -10.84 -29.70
C VAL A 156 13.80 -11.11 -30.58
N ALA A 157 12.60 -11.04 -30.00
CA ALA A 157 11.34 -11.17 -30.73
C ALA A 157 11.21 -10.08 -31.81
N PHE A 158 11.57 -8.84 -31.48
CA PHE A 158 11.54 -7.72 -32.40
C PHE A 158 12.52 -7.89 -33.58
N TYR A 159 13.75 -8.34 -33.33
CA TYR A 159 14.73 -8.60 -34.38
C TYR A 159 14.28 -9.70 -35.35
N THR A 160 13.61 -10.75 -34.85
CA THR A 160 13.10 -11.83 -35.70
C THR A 160 12.06 -11.31 -36.70
N SER A 161 11.20 -10.39 -36.27
CA SER A 161 10.23 -9.71 -37.14
C SER A 161 10.91 -8.86 -38.22
N ILE A 162 11.93 -8.08 -37.83
CA ILE A 162 12.68 -7.21 -38.77
C ILE A 162 13.33 -8.04 -39.87
N VAL A 163 13.94 -9.18 -39.54
CA VAL A 163 14.59 -10.03 -40.53
C VAL A 163 13.56 -10.68 -41.48
N GLY A 164 12.43 -11.15 -40.97
CA GLY A 164 11.34 -11.67 -41.80
C GLY A 164 10.78 -10.63 -42.79
N MET A 165 10.55 -9.41 -42.34
CA MET A 165 10.17 -8.27 -43.19
C MET A 165 11.25 -7.93 -44.23
N SER A 166 12.51 -7.90 -43.81
CA SER A 166 13.62 -7.54 -44.69
C SER A 166 13.73 -8.54 -45.85
N PHE A 167 13.56 -9.84 -45.56
CA PHE A 167 13.56 -10.88 -46.58
C PHE A 167 12.35 -10.83 -47.49
N SER A 168 11.17 -10.48 -46.97
CA SER A 168 9.99 -10.27 -47.82
C SER A 168 10.21 -9.11 -48.79
N LEU A 169 10.82 -8.00 -48.32
CA LEU A 169 11.10 -6.82 -49.12
C LEU A 169 12.16 -7.13 -50.19
N VAL A 170 13.26 -7.80 -49.82
CA VAL A 170 14.29 -8.22 -50.77
C VAL A 170 13.71 -9.17 -51.83
N THR A 171 12.88 -10.14 -51.42
CA THR A 171 12.22 -11.08 -52.35
C THR A 171 11.27 -10.34 -53.29
N THR A 172 10.49 -9.39 -52.77
CA THR A 172 9.58 -8.56 -53.58
C THR A 172 10.35 -7.74 -54.63
N LEU A 173 11.46 -7.13 -54.21
CA LEU A 173 12.33 -6.38 -55.11
C LEU A 173 12.96 -7.28 -56.17
N LEU A 174 13.40 -8.49 -55.80
CA LEU A 174 13.90 -9.48 -56.74
C LEU A 174 12.84 -9.90 -57.76
N ILE A 175 11.62 -10.22 -57.33
CA ILE A 175 10.51 -10.56 -58.24
C ILE A 175 10.23 -9.42 -59.23
N LYS A 176 10.28 -8.17 -58.76
CA LYS A 176 10.02 -6.99 -59.59
C LYS A 176 11.13 -6.76 -60.63
N ILE A 177 12.39 -6.90 -60.24
CA ILE A 177 13.54 -6.70 -61.14
C ILE A 177 13.72 -7.89 -62.09
N LEU A 178 13.54 -9.11 -61.58
CA LEU A 178 13.73 -10.37 -62.27
C LEU A 178 12.38 -11.03 -62.58
N ASN A 179 11.51 -10.32 -63.28
CA ASN A 179 10.13 -10.74 -63.50
C ASN A 179 10.04 -12.02 -64.36
N THR A 180 9.94 -13.17 -63.68
CA THR A 180 9.82 -14.49 -64.30
C THR A 180 8.48 -14.72 -64.97
N GLU A 181 7.42 -14.08 -64.48
CA GLU A 181 6.07 -14.16 -65.05
C GLU A 181 6.03 -13.49 -66.41
N TYR A 182 6.50 -12.24 -66.50
CA TYR A 182 6.68 -11.53 -67.76
C TYR A 182 7.54 -12.34 -68.74
N MET A 183 8.66 -12.90 -68.27
CA MET A 183 9.55 -13.68 -69.13
C MET A 183 8.86 -14.93 -69.69
N LEU A 184 8.05 -15.63 -68.88
CA LEU A 184 7.29 -16.80 -69.31
C LEU A 184 6.24 -16.42 -70.36
N THR A 185 5.45 -15.38 -70.10
CA THR A 185 4.41 -14.89 -71.03
C THR A 185 5.02 -14.42 -72.34
N ASP A 186 6.14 -13.70 -72.30
CA ASP A 186 6.84 -13.25 -73.51
C ASP A 186 7.40 -14.41 -74.33
N ILE A 187 7.84 -15.51 -73.69
CA ILE A 187 8.21 -16.73 -74.42
C ILE A 187 6.97 -17.36 -75.07
N MET A 188 5.85 -17.45 -74.34
CA MET A 188 4.60 -18.02 -74.87
C MET A 188 4.13 -17.28 -76.12
N LEU A 189 4.11 -15.95 -76.11
CA LEU A 189 3.72 -15.13 -77.27
C LEU A 189 4.63 -15.32 -78.48
N VAL A 190 5.95 -15.37 -78.27
CA VAL A 190 6.89 -15.60 -79.36
C VAL A 190 6.69 -17.00 -79.94
N VAL A 191 6.42 -18.00 -79.10
CA VAL A 191 6.12 -19.37 -79.55
C VAL A 191 4.81 -19.41 -80.33
N GLU A 192 3.76 -18.73 -79.88
CA GLU A 192 2.48 -18.61 -80.60
C GLU A 192 2.69 -17.99 -81.98
N SER A 193 3.40 -16.86 -82.06
CA SER A 193 3.71 -16.19 -83.32
C SER A 193 4.51 -17.08 -84.29
N LEU A 194 5.48 -17.85 -83.79
CA LEU A 194 6.26 -18.79 -84.61
C LEU A 194 5.44 -19.99 -85.10
N LEU A 195 4.40 -20.39 -84.38
CA LEU A 195 3.51 -21.51 -84.74
C LEU A 195 2.38 -21.09 -85.69
N GLU A 196 1.86 -19.87 -85.57
CA GLU A 196 0.82 -19.32 -86.47
C GLU A 196 1.39 -18.84 -87.81
N GLY A 197 2.67 -18.48 -87.88
CA GLY A 197 3.33 -18.05 -89.13
C GLY A 197 2.95 -16.65 -89.62
N ASP A 198 2.26 -15.85 -88.81
CA ASP A 198 1.85 -14.48 -89.11
C ASP A 198 2.48 -13.48 -88.11
N GLU A 199 3.54 -12.79 -88.55
CA GLU A 199 4.27 -11.80 -87.74
C GLU A 199 3.38 -10.60 -87.35
N GLN A 200 2.32 -10.33 -88.11
CA GLN A 200 1.48 -9.15 -87.92
C GLN A 200 0.47 -9.32 -86.77
N HIS A 201 -0.01 -10.54 -86.53
CA HIS A 201 -0.88 -10.87 -85.39
C HIS A 201 -0.11 -11.03 -84.07
N GLY A 202 1.15 -11.49 -84.13
CA GLY A 202 2.02 -11.57 -82.96
C GLY A 202 2.39 -10.19 -82.38
N MET A 203 2.61 -9.18 -83.23
CA MET A 203 2.94 -7.82 -82.79
C MET A 203 1.74 -7.08 -82.18
N ASN A 204 0.55 -7.18 -82.79
CA ASN A 204 -0.68 -6.60 -82.21
C ASN A 204 -1.05 -7.28 -80.88
N ARG A 205 -0.86 -8.61 -80.76
CA ARG A 205 -1.01 -9.30 -79.47
C ARG A 205 0.08 -8.96 -78.46
N LEU A 206 1.31 -8.70 -78.89
CA LEU A 206 2.35 -8.17 -78.00
C LEU A 206 1.99 -6.78 -77.47
N ILE A 207 1.29 -5.96 -78.25
CA ILE A 207 0.77 -4.66 -77.80
C ILE A 207 -0.41 -4.88 -76.83
N ASP A 208 -1.39 -5.72 -77.15
CA ASP A 208 -2.51 -6.03 -76.26
C ASP A 208 -2.07 -6.71 -74.96
N VAL A 209 -1.11 -7.64 -75.03
CA VAL A 209 -0.54 -8.29 -73.85
C VAL A 209 0.42 -7.36 -73.13
N SER A 210 1.14 -6.48 -73.82
CA SER A 210 1.88 -5.40 -73.13
C SER A 210 0.92 -4.46 -72.41
N GLU A 211 -0.25 -4.17 -72.96
CA GLU A 211 -1.28 -3.31 -72.35
C GLU A 211 -2.01 -4.03 -71.21
N THR A 212 -2.30 -5.32 -71.37
CA THR A 212 -2.85 -6.19 -70.32
C THR A 212 -1.84 -6.41 -69.20
N ILE A 213 -0.56 -6.59 -69.52
CA ILE A 213 0.54 -6.63 -68.55
C ILE A 213 0.73 -5.25 -67.93
N HIS A 214 0.56 -4.16 -68.66
CA HIS A 214 0.63 -2.81 -68.09
C HIS A 214 -0.51 -2.57 -67.11
N GLN A 215 -1.73 -2.99 -67.44
CA GLN A 215 -2.90 -2.95 -66.57
C GLN A 215 -2.76 -3.93 -65.39
N ALA A 216 -2.22 -5.13 -65.60
CA ALA A 216 -1.96 -6.10 -64.54
C ALA A 216 -0.82 -5.64 -63.62
N ILE A 217 0.20 -4.95 -64.16
CA ILE A 217 1.24 -4.28 -63.39
C ILE A 217 0.63 -3.10 -62.62
N HIS A 218 -0.28 -2.35 -63.23
CA HIS A 218 -0.96 -1.23 -62.57
C HIS A 218 -1.87 -1.73 -61.45
N SER A 219 -2.66 -2.78 -61.68
CA SER A 219 -3.51 -3.40 -60.67
C SER A 219 -2.69 -4.12 -59.60
N LEU A 220 -1.58 -4.80 -59.95
CA LEU A 220 -0.63 -5.32 -58.96
C LEU A 220 0.09 -4.22 -58.21
N GLN A 221 0.35 -3.07 -58.83
CA GLN A 221 0.95 -1.92 -58.16
C GLN A 221 -0.05 -1.29 -57.20
N GLU A 222 -1.31 -1.17 -57.59
CA GLU A 222 -2.40 -0.68 -56.73
C GLU A 222 -2.68 -1.64 -55.58
N THR A 223 -2.78 -2.94 -55.88
CA THR A 223 -2.98 -4.01 -54.89
C THR A 223 -1.76 -4.10 -53.97
N ASN A 224 -0.53 -4.03 -54.49
CA ASN A 224 0.66 -3.96 -53.64
C ASN A 224 0.72 -2.67 -52.83
N GLN A 225 0.30 -1.53 -53.37
CA GLN A 225 0.31 -0.26 -52.64
C GLN A 225 -0.72 -0.29 -51.52
N GLN A 226 -1.88 -0.89 -51.75
CA GLN A 226 -2.91 -1.13 -50.74
C GLN A 226 -2.46 -2.18 -49.71
N SER A 227 -1.91 -3.31 -50.13
CA SER A 227 -1.36 -4.33 -49.22
C SER A 227 -0.15 -3.82 -48.45
N LEU A 228 0.72 -3.01 -49.05
CA LEU A 228 1.84 -2.34 -48.36
C LEU A 228 1.32 -1.27 -47.39
N GLN A 229 0.26 -0.53 -47.73
CA GLN A 229 -0.36 0.42 -46.81
C GLN A 229 -1.03 -0.28 -45.63
N GLU A 230 -1.78 -1.36 -45.86
CA GLU A 230 -2.36 -2.18 -44.81
C GLU A 230 -1.28 -2.85 -43.95
N MET A 231 -0.18 -3.29 -44.57
CA MET A 231 0.97 -3.86 -43.87
C MET A 231 1.71 -2.79 -43.06
N VAL A 232 1.93 -1.58 -43.60
CA VAL A 232 2.49 -0.44 -42.88
C VAL A 232 1.59 -0.03 -41.73
N ALA A 233 0.26 0.02 -41.94
CA ALA A 233 -0.71 0.32 -40.90
C ALA A 233 -0.70 -0.75 -39.79
N SER A 234 -0.58 -2.02 -40.17
CA SER A 234 -0.40 -3.14 -39.24
C SER A 234 0.94 -3.04 -38.51
N PHE A 235 2.00 -2.53 -39.15
CA PHE A 235 3.29 -2.26 -38.50
C PHE A 235 3.22 -1.09 -37.54
N THR A 236 2.50 -0.01 -37.84
CA THR A 236 2.27 1.06 -36.87
C THR A 236 1.47 0.52 -35.69
N GLY A 237 0.39 -0.23 -35.95
CA GLY A 237 -0.40 -0.87 -34.88
C GLY A 237 0.43 -1.82 -34.02
N PHE A 238 1.28 -2.66 -34.63
CA PHE A 238 2.15 -3.58 -33.91
C PHE A 238 3.26 -2.85 -33.16
N ARG A 239 3.87 -1.82 -33.76
CA ARG A 239 4.89 -0.97 -33.12
C ARG A 239 4.32 -0.23 -31.93
N ASP A 240 3.14 0.37 -32.08
CA ASP A 240 2.47 1.12 -31.02
C ASP A 240 2.05 0.17 -29.89
N TYR A 241 1.59 -1.05 -30.22
CA TYR A 241 1.35 -2.12 -29.25
C TYR A 241 2.65 -2.55 -28.52
N THR A 242 3.75 -2.78 -29.23
CA THR A 242 5.05 -3.12 -28.60
C THR A 242 5.60 -1.98 -27.76
N THR A 243 5.42 -0.73 -28.18
CA THR A 243 5.83 0.45 -27.41
C THR A 243 4.99 0.56 -26.13
N GLY A 244 3.68 0.28 -26.22
CA GLY A 244 2.79 0.19 -25.06
C GLY A 244 3.18 -0.93 -24.10
N LEU A 245 3.60 -2.08 -24.61
CA LEU A 245 4.13 -3.19 -23.80
C LEU A 245 5.46 -2.84 -23.12
N GLU A 246 6.40 -2.22 -23.85
CA GLU A 246 7.68 -1.77 -23.28
C GLU A 246 7.46 -0.72 -22.18
N GLN A 247 6.56 0.23 -22.41
CA GLN A 247 6.20 1.23 -21.42
C GLN A 247 5.52 0.57 -20.21
N SER A 248 4.61 -0.39 -20.43
CA SER A 248 3.96 -1.14 -19.36
C SER A 248 4.98 -1.94 -18.54
N ALA A 249 6.00 -2.53 -19.18
CA ALA A 249 7.08 -3.23 -18.48
C ALA A 249 7.94 -2.27 -17.63
N LYS A 250 8.25 -1.08 -18.16
CA LYS A 250 8.92 -0.01 -17.40
C LYS A 250 8.09 0.48 -16.22
N ASP A 251 6.79 0.70 -16.44
CA ASP A 251 5.86 1.13 -15.39
C ASP A 251 5.72 0.05 -14.31
N LEU A 252 5.67 -1.23 -14.69
CA LEU A 252 5.62 -2.35 -13.77
C LEU A 252 6.93 -2.47 -12.96
N ALA A 253 8.09 -2.25 -13.59
CA ALA A 253 9.38 -2.22 -12.92
C ALA A 253 9.47 -1.07 -11.91
N ALA A 254 9.05 0.14 -12.30
CA ALA A 254 8.99 1.30 -11.41
C ALA A 254 7.99 1.11 -10.27
N PHE A 255 6.83 0.51 -10.55
CA PHE A 255 5.86 0.13 -9.53
C PHE A 255 6.46 -0.88 -8.55
N ASN A 256 7.18 -1.88 -9.04
CA ASN A 256 7.82 -2.88 -8.21
C ASN A 256 8.94 -2.31 -7.34
N GLU A 257 9.76 -1.40 -7.88
CA GLU A 257 10.76 -0.65 -7.12
C GLU A 257 10.10 0.17 -6.00
N GLY A 258 9.01 0.88 -6.31
CA GLY A 258 8.22 1.61 -5.32
C GLY A 258 7.56 0.70 -4.28
N LEU A 259 7.10 -0.49 -4.68
CA LEU A 259 6.54 -1.49 -3.77
C LEU A 259 7.61 -2.04 -2.83
N SER A 260 8.80 -2.34 -3.34
CA SER A 260 9.94 -2.82 -2.56
C SER A 260 10.42 -1.78 -1.54
N GLY A 261 10.51 -0.51 -1.97
CA GLY A 261 10.79 0.61 -1.06
C GLY A 261 9.73 0.74 0.04
N ASN A 262 8.45 0.69 -0.31
CA ASN A 262 7.36 0.73 0.68
C ASN A 262 7.38 -0.47 1.64
N LEU A 263 7.76 -1.67 1.18
CA LEU A 263 7.92 -2.85 2.04
C LEU A 263 9.08 -2.67 3.03
N GLN A 264 10.17 -2.04 2.58
CA GLN A 264 11.30 -1.70 3.43
C GLN A 264 10.91 -0.66 4.49
N ASP A 265 10.16 0.37 4.12
CA ASP A 265 9.60 1.36 5.05
C ASP A 265 8.64 0.70 6.04
N PHE A 266 7.80 -0.24 5.58
CA PHE A 266 6.93 -1.03 6.45
C PHE A 266 7.72 -1.87 7.46
N GLN A 267 8.81 -2.48 7.02
CA GLN A 267 9.70 -3.27 7.88
C GLN A 267 10.39 -2.38 8.92
N GLU A 268 10.78 -1.17 8.54
CA GLU A 268 11.33 -0.18 9.46
C GLU A 268 10.27 0.28 10.49
N LEU A 269 9.02 0.53 10.06
CA LEU A 269 7.90 0.81 10.95
C LEU A 269 7.65 -0.34 11.94
N PHE A 270 7.74 -1.60 11.50
CA PHE A 270 7.63 -2.77 12.39
C PHE A 270 8.77 -2.84 13.40
N GLN A 271 10.01 -2.51 13.00
CA GLN A 271 11.14 -2.41 13.92
C GLN A 271 10.94 -1.29 14.94
N GLN A 272 10.49 -0.11 14.50
CA GLN A 272 10.17 0.99 15.39
C GLN A 272 9.03 0.62 16.35
N MET A 273 7.99 -0.06 15.88
CA MET A 273 6.90 -0.57 16.71
C MET A 273 7.39 -1.57 17.76
N LYS A 274 8.36 -2.43 17.40
CA LYS A 274 9.01 -3.36 18.33
C LYS A 274 9.76 -2.60 19.43
N ILE A 275 10.54 -1.57 19.08
CA ILE A 275 11.24 -0.71 20.06
C ILE A 275 10.24 -0.03 20.98
N VAL A 276 9.13 0.51 20.44
CA VAL A 276 8.06 1.12 21.25
C VAL A 276 7.42 0.08 22.20
N THR A 277 7.18 -1.14 21.72
CA THR A 277 6.58 -2.22 22.52
C THR A 277 7.52 -2.70 23.63
N GLU A 278 8.81 -2.85 23.34
CA GLU A 278 9.84 -3.17 24.33
C GLU A 278 9.99 -2.03 25.35
N GLY A 279 9.99 -0.77 24.89
CA GLY A 279 10.00 0.41 25.74
C GLY A 279 8.77 0.51 26.65
N PHE A 280 7.59 0.18 26.13
CA PHE A 280 6.35 0.11 26.90
C PHE A 280 6.43 -1.01 27.96
N SER A 281 6.88 -2.20 27.59
CA SER A 281 7.08 -3.33 28.51
C SER A 281 8.07 -2.99 29.63
N ALA A 282 9.21 -2.39 29.29
CA ALA A 282 10.19 -1.92 30.26
C ALA A 282 9.61 -0.83 31.18
N GLY A 283 8.85 0.11 30.61
CA GLY A 283 8.14 1.15 31.37
C GLY A 283 7.11 0.57 32.33
N THR A 284 6.32 -0.42 31.91
CA THR A 284 5.36 -1.14 32.75
C THR A 284 6.05 -1.90 33.88
N ASN A 285 7.17 -2.58 33.59
CA ASN A 285 7.95 -3.27 34.63
C ASN A 285 8.49 -2.29 35.67
N LYS A 286 9.06 -1.16 35.23
CA LYS A 286 9.55 -0.11 36.13
C LYS A 286 8.42 0.53 36.95
N LEU A 287 7.25 0.70 36.35
CA LEU A 287 6.05 1.16 37.06
C LEU A 287 5.63 0.14 38.14
N ASN A 288 5.66 -1.15 37.82
CA ASN A 288 5.36 -2.22 38.77
C ASN A 288 6.37 -2.26 39.95
N GLU A 289 7.66 -2.08 39.68
CA GLU A 289 8.69 -1.94 40.72
C GLU A 289 8.47 -0.72 41.61
N ASN A 290 8.07 0.41 41.02
CA ASN A 290 7.71 1.62 41.77
C ASN A 290 6.47 1.36 42.66
N PHE A 291 5.45 0.65 42.16
CA PHE A 291 4.30 0.24 42.97
C PHE A 291 4.70 -0.69 44.11
N ALA A 292 5.59 -1.66 43.88
CA ALA A 292 6.12 -2.53 44.93
C ALA A 292 6.87 -1.73 46.00
N SER A 293 7.63 -0.72 45.58
CA SER A 293 8.33 0.21 46.48
C SER A 293 7.36 1.07 47.29
N LEU A 294 6.30 1.60 46.66
CA LEU A 294 5.23 2.32 47.35
C LEU A 294 4.51 1.43 48.37
N PHE A 295 4.20 0.18 48.01
CA PHE A 295 3.57 -0.77 48.92
C PHE A 295 4.47 -1.10 50.12
N THR A 296 5.79 -1.19 49.89
CA THR A 296 6.78 -1.37 50.95
C THR A 296 6.85 -0.14 51.87
N TYR A 297 6.78 1.07 51.29
CA TYR A 297 6.69 2.30 52.06
C TYR A 297 5.42 2.35 52.90
N PHE A 298 4.26 2.01 52.33
CA PHE A 298 3.00 1.93 53.08
C PHE A 298 3.08 0.93 54.23
N LYS A 299 3.61 -0.28 54.01
CA LYS A 299 3.84 -1.26 55.09
C LYS A 299 4.76 -0.73 56.19
N LYS A 300 5.80 0.04 55.82
CA LYS A 300 6.73 0.63 56.80
C LYS A 300 6.06 1.77 57.58
N ALA A 301 5.25 2.58 56.91
CA ALA A 301 4.46 3.64 57.54
C ALA A 301 3.42 3.05 58.50
N ASP A 302 2.73 2.00 58.09
CA ASP A 302 1.73 1.29 58.90
C ASP A 302 2.36 0.70 60.17
N ARG A 303 3.49 -0.02 60.03
CA ARG A 303 4.28 -0.49 61.19
C ARG A 303 4.77 0.64 62.09
N LYS A 304 5.10 1.81 61.53
CA LYS A 304 5.50 2.97 62.33
C LYS A 304 4.30 3.52 63.10
N ASN A 305 3.12 3.56 62.48
CA ASN A 305 1.89 3.97 63.13
C ASN A 305 1.49 3.01 64.25
N GLU A 306 1.55 1.69 64.04
CA GLU A 306 1.33 0.69 65.09
C GLU A 306 2.27 0.91 66.28
N ARG A 307 3.57 1.12 66.03
CA ARG A 307 4.55 1.43 67.10
C ARG A 307 4.23 2.74 67.81
N MET A 308 3.75 3.75 67.07
CA MET A 308 3.38 5.04 67.63
C MET A 308 2.14 4.91 68.53
N ILE A 309 1.14 4.12 68.14
CA ILE A 309 -0.04 3.81 68.95
C ILE A 309 0.40 3.11 70.24
N ALA A 310 1.23 2.06 70.15
CA ALA A 310 1.74 1.35 71.32
C ALA A 310 2.57 2.26 72.26
N ALA A 311 3.39 3.15 71.68
CA ALA A 311 4.15 4.14 72.47
C ALA A 311 3.22 5.16 73.15
N PHE A 312 2.14 5.58 72.49
CA PHE A 312 1.14 6.48 73.06
C PHE A 312 0.38 5.81 74.22
N GLU A 313 -0.04 4.55 74.04
CA GLU A 313 -0.68 3.74 75.11
C GLU A 313 0.24 3.61 76.32
N HIS A 314 1.49 3.19 76.12
CA HIS A 314 2.47 3.08 77.21
C HIS A 314 2.76 4.43 77.88
N THR A 315 2.81 5.53 77.11
CA THR A 315 2.98 6.87 77.68
C THR A 315 1.78 7.25 78.52
N ASN A 316 0.56 6.96 78.06
CA ASN A 316 -0.66 7.23 78.79
C ASN A 316 -0.72 6.45 80.11
N GLU A 317 -0.39 5.15 80.08
CA GLU A 317 -0.25 4.34 81.30
C GLU A 317 0.79 4.92 82.26
N LYS A 318 1.94 5.38 81.73
CA LYS A 318 3.00 5.93 82.56
C LYS A 318 2.63 7.28 83.18
N VAL A 319 1.89 8.11 82.45
CA VAL A 319 1.30 9.35 82.96
C VAL A 319 0.34 9.02 84.10
N GLN A 320 -0.53 8.03 83.94
CA GLN A 320 -1.47 7.61 84.98
C GLN A 320 -0.73 7.12 86.24
N ASP A 321 0.26 6.22 86.11
CA ASP A 321 1.11 5.76 87.22
C ASP A 321 1.83 6.92 87.94
N THR A 322 2.28 7.92 87.17
CA THR A 322 2.95 9.10 87.73
C THR A 322 1.98 10.00 88.47
N VAL A 323 0.77 10.22 87.93
CA VAL A 323 -0.30 10.97 88.58
C VAL A 323 -0.71 10.30 89.89
N ASP A 324 -0.90 8.98 89.90
CA ASP A 324 -1.24 8.24 91.12
C ASP A 324 -0.14 8.37 92.20
N LYS A 325 1.13 8.35 91.80
CA LYS A 325 2.27 8.60 92.71
C LYS A 325 2.28 10.02 93.23
N GLN A 326 2.00 11.02 92.40
CA GLN A 326 1.90 12.42 92.82
C GLN A 326 0.75 12.62 93.81
N VAL A 327 -0.43 12.04 93.56
CA VAL A 327 -1.57 12.09 94.49
C VAL A 327 -1.19 11.50 95.85
N LYS A 328 -0.54 10.33 95.89
CA LYS A 328 -0.05 9.74 97.15
C LYS A 328 0.97 10.63 97.87
N ALA A 329 1.89 11.25 97.12
CA ALA A 329 2.85 12.18 97.71
C ALA A 329 2.16 13.42 98.30
N PHE A 330 1.11 13.94 97.65
CA PHE A 330 0.31 15.03 98.19
C PHE A 330 -0.43 14.64 99.47
N ILE A 331 -1.01 13.44 99.53
CA ILE A 331 -1.66 12.93 100.76
C ILE A 331 -0.64 12.84 101.91
N ASN A 332 0.55 12.29 101.67
CA ASN A 332 1.59 12.21 102.71
C ASN A 332 2.10 13.60 103.15
N PHE A 333 2.14 14.57 102.22
CA PHE A 333 2.48 15.95 102.54
C PHE A 333 1.40 16.63 103.40
N GLU A 334 0.13 16.37 103.10
CA GLU A 334 -1.01 16.83 103.90
C GLU A 334 -0.94 16.28 105.34
N GLU A 335 -0.65 14.98 105.49
CA GLU A 335 -0.42 14.35 106.80
C GLU A 335 0.75 14.99 107.56
N SER A 336 1.87 15.26 106.87
CA SER A 336 3.02 15.95 107.47
C SER A 336 2.70 17.39 107.88
N MET A 337 1.81 18.08 107.16
CA MET A 337 1.33 19.42 107.53
C MET A 337 0.39 19.38 108.74
N GLU A 338 -0.38 18.30 108.90
CA GLU A 338 -1.21 18.07 110.09
C GLU A 338 -0.34 17.85 111.33
N ASP A 339 0.74 17.06 111.20
CA ASP A 339 1.74 16.87 112.26
C ASP A 339 2.44 18.19 112.63
N LEU A 340 2.83 18.99 111.63
CA LEU A 340 3.43 20.32 111.86
C LEU A 340 2.47 21.24 112.63
N LYS A 341 1.18 21.22 112.28
CA LYS A 341 0.13 21.98 112.99
C LYS A 341 -0.01 21.49 114.44
N GLY A 342 0.06 20.18 114.67
CA GLY A 342 0.10 19.60 116.01
C GLY A 342 1.29 20.10 116.82
N PHE A 343 2.49 20.07 116.24
CA PHE A 343 3.70 20.58 116.87
C PHE A 343 3.61 22.08 117.21
N VAL A 344 3.15 22.92 116.28
CA VAL A 344 2.98 24.37 116.52
C VAL A 344 1.98 24.63 117.65
N THR A 345 0.93 23.82 117.75
CA THR A 345 -0.06 23.92 118.83
C THR A 345 0.58 23.57 120.19
N ALA A 346 1.35 22.48 120.26
CA ALA A 346 2.07 22.09 121.47
C ALA A 346 3.08 23.15 121.93
N VAL A 347 3.86 23.73 121.00
CA VAL A 347 4.80 24.82 121.30
C VAL A 347 4.07 26.05 121.86
N LYS A 348 2.89 26.37 121.33
CA LYS A 348 2.07 27.49 121.83
C LYS A 348 1.58 27.25 123.26
N GLU A 349 1.09 26.04 123.55
CA GLU A 349 0.64 25.65 124.90
C GLU A 349 1.80 25.68 125.91
N GLU A 350 2.98 25.21 125.51
CA GLU A 350 4.18 25.26 126.35
C GLU A 350 4.62 26.72 126.62
N GLN A 351 4.52 27.62 125.64
CA GLN A 351 4.75 29.05 125.83
C GLN A 351 3.81 29.68 126.85
N GLU A 352 2.51 29.35 126.81
CA GLU A 352 1.53 29.83 127.80
C GLU A 352 1.85 29.31 129.21
N SER A 353 2.25 28.05 129.32
CA SER A 353 2.68 27.44 130.59
C SER A 353 3.94 28.12 131.17
N ILE A 354 4.92 28.43 130.32
CA ILE A 354 6.14 29.18 130.71
C ILE A 354 5.77 30.58 131.20
N ARG A 355 4.88 31.28 130.48
CA ARG A 355 4.41 32.60 130.89
C ARG A 355 3.71 32.57 132.25
N GLN A 356 2.86 31.57 132.50
CA GLN A 356 2.19 31.41 133.78
C GLN A 356 3.18 31.12 134.92
N SER A 357 4.21 30.32 134.65
CA SER A 357 5.30 30.08 135.61
C SER A 357 6.10 31.35 135.90
N TYR A 358 6.30 32.20 134.90
CA TYR A 358 6.96 33.50 135.04
C TYR A 358 6.15 34.47 135.90
N ASP A 359 4.83 34.52 135.73
CA ASP A 359 3.93 35.33 136.57
C ASP A 359 3.91 34.85 138.03
N ASN A 360 3.90 33.53 138.25
CA ASN A 360 4.02 32.95 139.59
C ASN A 360 5.35 33.30 140.27
N PHE A 361 6.46 33.31 139.52
CA PHE A 361 7.77 33.72 140.02
C PHE A 361 7.80 35.19 140.44
N LEU A 362 7.20 36.09 139.65
CA LEU A 362 7.05 37.51 140.00
C LEU A 362 6.21 37.72 141.27
N SER A 363 5.15 36.94 141.44
CA SER A 363 4.32 36.95 142.66
C SER A 363 5.14 36.55 143.90
N GLN A 364 5.89 35.45 143.82
CA GLN A 364 6.76 34.98 144.92
C GLN A 364 7.86 35.99 145.26
N GLN A 365 8.44 36.66 144.27
CA GLN A 365 9.40 37.74 144.50
C GLN A 365 8.78 38.89 145.30
N THR A 366 7.54 39.25 145.00
CA THR A 366 6.83 40.34 145.72
C THR A 366 6.57 39.96 147.18
N GLU A 367 6.15 38.71 147.43
CA GLU A 367 5.93 38.19 148.79
C GLU A 367 7.23 38.14 149.61
N LEU A 368 8.36 37.84 148.97
CA LEU A 368 9.68 37.82 149.59
C LEU A 368 10.16 39.23 150.00
N VAL A 369 9.84 40.25 149.20
CA VAL A 369 10.09 41.66 149.52
C VAL A 369 9.25 42.11 150.73
N ASP A 370 8.00 41.70 150.82
CA ASP A 370 7.14 42.00 151.98
C ASP A 370 7.64 41.31 153.26
N MET A 371 8.06 40.05 153.17
CA MET A 371 8.73 39.37 154.30
C MET A 371 10.04 40.07 154.72
N MET A 372 10.84 40.57 153.78
CA MET A 372 12.04 41.34 154.11
C MET A 372 11.71 42.64 154.85
N ASN A 373 10.62 43.32 154.48
CA ASN A 373 10.15 44.52 155.18
C ASN A 373 9.70 44.21 156.62
N GLN A 374 8.98 43.10 156.82
CA GLN A 374 8.56 42.64 158.16
C GLN A 374 9.76 42.26 159.04
N HIS A 375 10.72 41.48 158.50
CA HIS A 375 11.95 41.14 159.22
C HIS A 375 12.77 42.38 159.60
N ASN A 376 12.82 43.41 158.75
CA ASN A 376 13.55 44.65 159.06
C ASN A 376 12.90 45.45 160.21
N GLN A 377 11.57 45.43 160.33
CA GLN A 377 10.85 46.06 161.45
C GLN A 377 11.03 45.28 162.76
N GLU A 378 11.09 43.95 162.68
CA GLU A 378 11.35 43.07 163.84
C GLU A 378 12.82 43.13 164.30
N PHE A 379 13.76 43.32 163.38
CA PHE A 379 15.20 43.50 163.62
C PHE A 379 15.51 44.76 164.47
N LYS A 380 14.75 45.85 164.29
CA LYS A 380 14.89 47.09 165.10
C LYS A 380 14.35 46.98 166.52
N ARG A 381 13.50 45.99 166.83
CA ARG A 381 12.82 45.86 168.13
C ARG A 381 13.52 44.90 169.09
N ILE A 382 14.33 43.97 168.59
CA ILE A 382 14.79 42.81 169.37
C ILE A 382 16.26 42.90 169.80
N PHE A 383 17.14 43.64 169.11
CA PHE A 383 18.58 43.60 169.39
C PHE A 383 19.16 44.94 169.87
N GLY A 384 18.78 45.29 171.10
CA GLY A 384 19.45 46.29 171.93
C GLY A 384 20.41 45.70 172.96
N ASN A 385 20.41 44.40 173.24
CA ASN A 385 21.44 43.74 174.03
C ASN A 385 21.44 42.22 173.78
N ASP A 386 22.62 41.72 173.44
CA ASP A 386 23.13 40.36 173.65
C ASP A 386 23.40 39.52 172.38
N VAL A 387 24.61 39.74 171.85
CA VAL A 387 25.18 39.24 170.58
C VAL A 387 25.94 37.91 170.76
N SER A 388 25.75 37.17 171.86
CA SER A 388 26.63 36.03 172.19
C SER A 388 26.05 34.61 172.00
N ALA A 389 24.98 34.39 171.22
CA ALA A 389 24.36 33.05 171.15
C ALA A 389 24.02 32.45 169.77
N LYS A 390 24.41 33.02 168.61
CA LYS A 390 24.06 32.45 167.29
C LYS A 390 25.17 32.48 166.22
N LEU A 391 26.39 32.13 166.60
CA LEU A 391 27.43 31.69 165.65
C LEU A 391 27.28 30.17 165.39
N GLY A 392 26.53 29.79 164.36
CA GLY A 392 26.30 28.37 164.03
C GLY A 392 25.78 28.01 162.64
N GLY A 393 25.78 28.90 161.65
CA GLY A 393 25.08 28.66 160.37
C GLY A 393 25.83 28.92 159.06
N ILE A 394 27.13 29.26 159.08
CA ILE A 394 27.89 29.65 157.86
C ILE A 394 28.65 28.45 157.27
N SER A 395 27.97 27.32 157.07
CA SER A 395 28.59 26.14 156.41
C SER A 395 27.68 25.47 155.36
N SER A 396 26.54 26.07 155.01
CA SER A 396 25.55 25.48 154.09
C SER A 396 25.34 26.25 152.78
N HIS A 397 26.14 27.27 152.48
CA HIS A 397 25.97 28.12 151.27
C HIS A 397 27.16 28.08 150.29
N LEU A 398 28.07 27.11 150.46
CA LEU A 398 29.17 26.83 149.52
C LEU A 398 29.00 25.48 148.80
N GLY A 399 27.76 25.02 148.64
CA GLY A 399 27.39 23.80 147.90
C GLY A 399 26.82 24.07 146.50
N ASP A 400 26.02 25.12 146.32
CA ASP A 400 25.23 25.32 145.09
C ASP A 400 25.94 26.14 144.00
N LEU A 401 27.09 26.76 144.31
CA LEU A 401 27.88 27.52 143.32
C LEU A 401 28.69 26.61 142.36
N ARG A 402 28.65 25.29 142.56
CA ARG A 402 29.43 24.30 141.79
C ARG A 402 28.65 23.69 140.60
N GLN A 403 27.32 23.80 140.56
CA GLN A 403 26.50 23.20 139.49
C GLN A 403 26.32 24.11 138.26
N GLY A 404 26.41 25.43 138.43
CA GLY A 404 26.31 26.41 137.33
C GLY A 404 27.49 26.43 136.35
N PHE A 405 28.68 25.97 136.77
CA PHE A 405 29.86 25.94 135.89
C PHE A 405 29.92 24.73 134.94
N ASN A 406 29.07 23.70 135.13
CA ASN A 406 29.08 22.49 134.28
C ASN A 406 28.23 22.61 133.00
N GLN A 407 27.27 23.55 132.93
CA GLN A 407 26.42 23.73 131.73
C GLN A 407 27.02 24.70 130.70
N LEU A 408 27.99 25.52 131.08
CA LEU A 408 28.65 26.47 130.18
C LEU A 408 29.74 25.81 129.31
N GLY A 409 30.23 24.63 129.70
CA GLY A 409 31.23 23.85 128.95
C GLY A 409 30.68 23.05 127.76
N GLY A 410 29.37 22.80 127.69
CA GLY A 410 28.75 22.02 126.61
C GLY A 410 28.55 22.80 125.30
N ALA A 411 28.25 24.09 125.39
CA ALA A 411 27.99 24.94 124.23
C ALA A 411 29.24 25.30 123.42
N VAL A 412 30.44 25.17 124.00
CA VAL A 412 31.72 25.49 123.32
C VAL A 412 32.20 24.32 122.43
N ASN A 413 31.71 23.09 122.64
CA ASN A 413 32.14 21.90 121.88
C ASN A 413 31.45 21.69 120.53
N GLN A 414 30.40 22.45 120.18
CA GLN A 414 29.64 22.27 118.92
C GLN A 414 29.97 23.29 117.82
N LEU A 415 30.77 24.32 118.14
CA LEU A 415 31.20 25.36 117.20
C LEU A 415 32.07 24.86 116.01
N PRO A 416 32.97 23.86 116.17
CA PRO A 416 33.76 23.34 115.05
C PRO A 416 32.93 22.58 114.02
N GLN A 417 31.92 21.83 114.48
CA GLN A 417 31.09 20.96 113.63
C GLN A 417 30.11 21.76 112.76
N ALA A 418 29.61 22.89 113.28
CA ALA A 418 28.80 23.82 112.50
C ALA A 418 29.61 24.56 111.41
N LEU A 419 30.89 24.84 111.65
CA LEU A 419 31.79 25.47 110.67
C LEU A 419 32.23 24.50 109.55
N GLU A 420 32.34 23.21 109.84
CA GLU A 420 32.70 22.17 108.84
C GLU A 420 31.55 21.87 107.87
N VAL A 421 30.31 21.79 108.35
CA VAL A 421 29.12 21.62 107.50
C VAL A 421 28.95 22.82 106.54
N ILE A 422 29.16 24.05 107.02
CA ILE A 422 29.08 25.26 106.16
C ILE A 422 30.14 25.24 105.05
N ASN A 423 31.36 24.79 105.35
CA ASN A 423 32.44 24.70 104.35
C ASN A 423 32.17 23.60 103.31
N GLN A 424 31.60 22.47 103.72
CA GLN A 424 31.23 21.36 102.83
C GLN A 424 30.07 21.74 101.90
N THR A 425 29.06 22.44 102.40
CA THR A 425 27.95 22.95 101.59
C THR A 425 28.40 24.01 100.58
N GLN A 426 29.37 24.87 100.93
CA GLN A 426 29.96 25.82 99.98
C GLN A 426 30.74 25.14 98.84
N ALA A 427 31.44 24.04 99.13
CA ALA A 427 32.18 23.28 98.12
C ALA A 427 31.25 22.58 97.11
N GLU A 428 30.13 22.01 97.58
CA GLU A 428 29.14 21.35 96.71
C GLU A 428 28.41 22.34 95.79
N TYR A 429 28.04 23.52 96.29
CA TYR A 429 27.41 24.58 95.47
C TYR A 429 28.34 25.07 94.34
N LYS A 430 29.65 25.13 94.59
CA LYS A 430 30.64 25.55 93.59
C LYS A 430 30.74 24.56 92.42
N HIS A 431 30.68 23.25 92.70
CA HIS A 431 30.68 22.21 91.66
C HIS A 431 29.38 22.18 90.84
N LEU A 432 28.23 22.37 91.48
CA LEU A 432 26.93 22.43 90.79
C LEU A 432 26.85 23.63 89.84
N LEU A 433 27.29 24.81 90.26
CA LEU A 433 27.36 25.99 89.40
C LEU A 433 28.32 25.79 88.23
N SER A 434 29.51 25.20 88.47
CA SER A 434 30.48 24.93 87.41
C SER A 434 29.93 23.98 86.34
N ASN A 435 29.26 22.90 86.74
CA ASN A 435 28.66 21.95 85.79
C ASN A 435 27.54 22.59 84.98
N ARG A 436 26.71 23.44 85.60
CA ARG A 436 25.64 24.16 84.89
C ARG A 436 26.18 25.20 83.90
N PHE A 437 27.27 25.89 84.22
CA PHE A 437 27.94 26.77 83.27
C PHE A 437 28.51 26.02 82.06
N GLN A 438 29.10 24.84 82.30
CA GLN A 438 29.66 24.01 81.24
C GLN A 438 28.57 23.41 80.32
N GLU A 439 27.44 22.98 80.88
CA GLU A 439 26.27 22.55 80.10
C GLU A 439 25.69 23.70 79.26
N LEU A 440 25.64 24.92 79.81
CA LEU A 440 25.16 26.10 79.10
C LEU A 440 26.10 26.50 77.94
N GLU A 441 27.41 26.38 78.15
CA GLU A 441 28.42 26.62 77.12
C GLU A 441 28.33 25.59 75.97
N GLU A 442 28.14 24.30 76.31
CA GLU A 442 27.91 23.25 75.32
C GLU A 442 26.60 23.44 74.54
N PHE A 443 25.52 23.81 75.23
CA PHE A 443 24.25 24.12 74.61
C PHE A 443 24.40 25.28 73.61
N ASN A 444 25.03 26.38 74.03
CA ASN A 444 25.25 27.54 73.17
C ASN A 444 26.08 27.17 71.92
N ARG A 445 27.16 26.39 72.10
CA ARG A 445 28.00 25.91 70.99
C ARG A 445 27.25 24.98 70.02
N LYS A 446 26.35 24.12 70.51
CA LYS A 446 25.50 23.27 69.66
C LYS A 446 24.44 24.09 68.93
N PHE A 447 23.83 25.04 69.63
CA PHE A 447 22.82 25.93 69.08
C PHE A 447 23.39 26.82 67.96
N SER A 448 24.57 27.43 68.15
CA SER A 448 25.25 28.22 67.11
C SER A 448 25.56 27.38 65.87
N ARG A 449 26.08 26.15 66.04
CA ARG A 449 26.31 25.23 64.90
C ARG A 449 25.02 24.87 64.17
N HIS A 450 23.92 24.71 64.90
CA HIS A 450 22.62 24.41 64.29
C HIS A 450 22.09 25.61 63.49
N LEU A 451 22.23 26.84 64.01
CA LEU A 451 21.87 28.07 63.29
C LEU A 451 22.69 28.25 62.02
N GLU A 452 23.98 27.93 62.04
CA GLU A 452 24.86 28.07 60.88
C GLU A 452 24.52 27.03 59.79
N ASN A 453 24.25 25.78 60.19
CA ASN A 453 23.76 24.75 59.27
C ASN A 453 22.39 25.12 58.68
N HIS A 454 21.47 25.63 59.51
CA HIS A 454 20.15 26.05 59.04
C HIS A 454 20.25 27.24 58.08
N ARG A 455 21.17 28.18 58.31
CA ARG A 455 21.45 29.29 57.39
C ARG A 455 21.96 28.79 56.04
N ALA A 456 22.89 27.83 56.04
CA ALA A 456 23.41 27.23 54.81
C ALA A 456 22.30 26.49 54.03
N GLN A 457 21.43 25.76 54.74
CA GLN A 457 20.29 25.08 54.14
C GLN A 457 19.24 26.05 53.56
N SER A 458 18.94 27.15 54.25
CA SER A 458 18.04 28.19 53.74
C SER A 458 18.58 28.86 52.47
N ILE A 459 19.88 29.14 52.39
CA ILE A 459 20.51 29.70 51.18
C ILE A 459 20.42 28.70 50.01
N ALA A 460 20.64 27.41 50.28
CA ALA A 460 20.50 26.37 49.26
C ALA A 460 19.05 26.23 48.78
N LEU A 461 18.07 26.30 49.69
CA LEU A 461 16.65 26.26 49.36
C LEU A 461 16.24 27.46 48.51
N GLU A 462 16.69 28.67 48.86
CA GLU A 462 16.43 29.89 48.08
C GLU A 462 16.98 29.78 46.66
N LYS A 463 18.21 29.26 46.51
CA LYS A 463 18.82 28.99 45.20
C LYS A 463 17.99 28.00 44.38
N HIS A 464 17.53 26.90 44.97
CA HIS A 464 16.70 25.92 44.29
C HIS A 464 15.33 26.45 43.89
N ILE A 465 14.70 27.28 44.72
CA ILE A 465 13.44 27.95 44.38
C ILE A 465 13.64 28.90 43.19
N GLN A 466 14.76 29.61 43.14
CA GLN A 466 15.05 30.54 42.05
C GLN A 466 15.39 29.81 40.73
N GLU A 467 16.16 28.71 40.80
CA GLU A 467 16.40 27.82 39.64
C GLU A 467 15.12 27.19 39.10
N ALA A 468 14.23 26.74 39.99
CA ALA A 468 12.92 26.21 39.62
C ALA A 468 12.07 27.30 38.94
N SER A 469 12.02 28.52 39.50
CA SER A 469 11.27 29.64 38.93
C SER A 469 11.75 29.98 37.51
N ASN A 470 13.08 30.08 37.31
CA ASN A 470 13.66 30.33 35.99
C ASN A 470 13.34 29.22 34.99
N THR A 471 13.33 27.96 35.44
CA THR A 471 12.99 26.81 34.59
C THR A 471 11.52 26.84 34.18
N TYR A 472 10.62 27.20 35.10
CA TYR A 472 9.19 27.35 34.80
C TYR A 472 8.93 28.51 33.82
N GLU A 473 9.65 29.61 33.95
CA GLU A 473 9.55 30.74 33.01
C GLU A 473 10.02 30.35 31.61
N GLN A 474 11.14 29.63 31.50
CA GLN A 474 11.64 29.10 30.22
C GLN A 474 10.67 28.09 29.59
N LEU A 475 10.04 27.23 30.39
CA LEU A 475 8.98 26.33 29.92
C LEU A 475 7.78 27.11 29.38
N GLY A 476 7.37 28.19 30.05
CA GLY A 476 6.31 29.07 29.57
C GLY A 476 6.63 29.71 28.22
N VAL A 477 7.86 30.22 28.06
CA VAL A 477 8.32 30.82 26.79
C VAL A 477 8.36 29.78 25.67
N LYS A 478 8.93 28.59 25.92
CA LYS A 478 8.98 27.50 24.93
C LYS A 478 7.59 26.99 24.55
N ASN A 479 6.68 26.89 25.52
CA ASN A 479 5.31 26.46 25.25
C ASN A 479 4.56 27.48 24.39
N ASN A 480 4.77 28.79 24.62
CA ASN A 480 4.21 29.83 23.75
C ASN A 480 4.80 29.80 22.33
N GLN A 481 6.11 29.54 22.18
CA GLN A 481 6.73 29.37 20.87
C GLN A 481 6.16 28.16 20.13
N LEU A 482 6.00 27.03 20.81
CA LEU A 482 5.38 25.82 20.24
C LEU A 482 3.94 26.08 19.79
N ILE A 483 3.14 26.80 20.58
CA ILE A 483 1.77 27.17 20.20
C ILE A 483 1.77 28.05 18.95
N GLN A 484 2.70 29.01 18.83
CA GLN A 484 2.82 29.85 17.64
C GLN A 484 3.25 29.06 16.40
N GLU A 485 4.19 28.11 16.54
CA GLU A 485 4.56 27.19 15.46
C GLU A 485 3.38 26.33 15.01
N ILE A 486 2.64 25.72 15.96
CA ILE A 486 1.44 24.94 15.65
C ILE A 486 0.41 25.79 14.90
N GLN A 487 0.16 27.03 15.34
CA GLN A 487 -0.77 27.94 14.66
C GLN A 487 -0.31 28.27 13.24
N THR A 488 0.99 28.52 13.05
CA THR A 488 1.59 28.85 11.75
C THR A 488 1.50 27.66 10.79
N THR A 489 1.88 26.47 11.24
CA THR A 489 1.81 25.24 10.46
C THR A 489 0.36 24.87 10.13
N THR A 490 -0.57 25.04 11.07
CA THR A 490 -2.00 24.79 10.82
C THR A 490 -2.57 25.75 9.79
N SER A 491 -2.16 27.03 9.83
CA SER A 491 -2.58 28.03 8.84
C SER A 491 -2.04 27.72 7.44
N GLN A 492 -0.77 27.33 7.34
CA GLN A 492 -0.14 26.90 6.08
C GLN A 492 -0.81 25.64 5.52
N ALA A 493 -1.10 24.66 6.36
CA ALA A 493 -1.81 23.44 5.97
C ALA A 493 -3.22 23.76 5.43
N ASN A 494 -3.98 24.62 6.12
CA ASN A 494 -5.30 25.04 5.66
C ASN A 494 -5.23 25.79 4.31
N GLN A 495 -4.27 26.69 4.12
CA GLN A 495 -4.09 27.38 2.83
C GLN A 495 -3.73 26.40 1.70
N SER A 496 -2.86 25.43 1.97
CA SER A 496 -2.51 24.40 0.99
C SER A 496 -3.72 23.54 0.61
N ILE A 497 -4.55 23.14 1.59
CA ILE A 497 -5.77 22.39 1.33
C ILE A 497 -6.72 23.22 0.46
N HIS A 498 -6.90 24.49 0.79
CA HIS A 498 -7.83 25.36 0.06
C HIS A 498 -7.36 25.67 -1.38
N ASN A 499 -6.05 25.75 -1.61
CA ASN A 499 -5.51 25.87 -2.97
C ASN A 499 -5.72 24.58 -3.78
N ARG A 500 -5.54 23.43 -3.14
CA ARG A 500 -5.75 22.11 -3.77
C ARG A 500 -7.22 21.85 -4.06
N GLU A 501 -8.13 22.29 -3.20
CA GLU A 501 -9.58 22.30 -3.47
C GLU A 501 -9.90 23.17 -4.68
N ARG A 502 -9.31 24.38 -4.79
CA ARG A 502 -9.49 25.25 -5.95
C ARG A 502 -8.97 24.63 -7.25
N GLU A 503 -7.81 23.98 -7.22
CA GLU A 503 -7.27 23.26 -8.38
C GLU A 503 -8.13 22.06 -8.79
N LEU A 504 -8.68 21.34 -7.82
CA LEU A 504 -9.63 20.25 -8.07
C LEU A 504 -10.92 20.80 -8.68
N ASP A 505 -11.46 21.90 -8.18
CA ASP A 505 -12.69 22.50 -8.71
C ASP A 505 -12.49 23.02 -10.14
N VAL A 506 -11.33 23.59 -10.45
CA VAL A 506 -10.92 23.95 -11.82
C VAL A 506 -10.80 22.71 -12.71
N SER A 507 -10.16 21.65 -12.22
CA SER A 507 -9.97 20.40 -12.97
C SER A 507 -11.30 19.70 -13.26
N VAL A 508 -12.22 19.69 -12.30
CA VAL A 508 -13.59 19.19 -12.45
C VAL A 508 -14.38 20.06 -13.41
N GLY A 509 -14.21 21.39 -13.39
CA GLY A 509 -14.76 22.31 -14.36
C GLY A 509 -14.31 22.00 -15.79
N VAL A 510 -13.00 21.82 -15.99
CA VAL A 510 -12.43 21.45 -17.31
C VAL A 510 -12.93 20.09 -17.78
N LEU A 511 -13.02 19.09 -16.90
CA LEU A 511 -13.59 17.78 -17.21
C LEU A 511 -15.05 17.88 -17.63
N LYS A 512 -15.85 18.67 -16.89
CA LYS A 512 -17.26 18.92 -17.21
C LYS A 512 -17.41 19.59 -18.56
N ASP A 513 -16.60 20.60 -18.86
CA ASP A 513 -16.64 21.31 -20.14
C ASP A 513 -16.19 20.42 -21.30
N SER A 514 -15.14 19.60 -21.10
CA SER A 514 -14.71 18.59 -22.08
C SER A 514 -15.79 17.54 -22.34
N LEU A 515 -16.45 17.02 -21.30
CA LEU A 515 -17.57 16.09 -21.43
C LEU A 515 -18.75 16.74 -22.15
N SER A 516 -19.09 17.98 -21.81
CA SER A 516 -20.19 18.72 -22.45
C SER A 516 -19.90 18.99 -23.92
N ASN A 517 -18.65 19.34 -24.27
CA ASN A 517 -18.22 19.53 -25.65
C ASN A 517 -18.19 18.21 -26.43
N TYR A 518 -17.77 17.11 -25.79
CA TYR A 518 -17.78 15.78 -26.40
C TYR A 518 -19.20 15.30 -26.67
N ILE A 519 -20.13 15.49 -25.71
CA ILE A 519 -21.56 15.17 -25.86
C ILE A 519 -22.18 16.02 -26.95
N SER A 520 -21.92 17.33 -26.98
CA SER A 520 -22.45 18.22 -28.04
C SER A 520 -21.88 17.89 -29.42
N SER A 521 -20.59 17.52 -29.50
CA SER A 521 -19.97 17.07 -30.75
C SER A 521 -20.53 15.72 -31.21
N LEU A 522 -20.75 14.78 -30.30
CA LEU A 522 -21.42 13.51 -30.56
C LEU A 522 -22.85 13.73 -31.04
N GLU A 523 -23.62 14.58 -30.37
CA GLU A 523 -25.01 14.88 -30.73
C GLU A 523 -25.10 15.55 -32.11
N GLY A 524 -24.17 16.46 -32.43
CA GLY A 524 -24.08 17.08 -33.76
C GLY A 524 -23.68 16.07 -34.86
N THR A 525 -22.66 15.24 -34.62
CA THR A 525 -22.19 14.28 -35.64
C THR A 525 -23.08 13.04 -35.78
N LEU A 526 -23.70 12.55 -34.71
CA LEU A 526 -24.73 11.51 -34.79
C LEU A 526 -26.01 12.07 -35.40
N GLY A 527 -26.43 13.28 -35.03
CA GLY A 527 -27.60 13.94 -35.60
C GLY A 527 -27.49 14.09 -37.11
N ASP A 528 -26.38 14.67 -37.59
CA ASP A 528 -26.16 14.88 -39.03
C ASP A 528 -26.04 13.56 -39.80
N ARG A 529 -25.40 12.54 -39.22
CA ARG A 529 -25.27 11.22 -39.86
C ARG A 529 -26.59 10.44 -39.87
N LEU A 530 -27.37 10.49 -38.80
CA LEU A 530 -28.71 9.87 -38.76
C LEU A 530 -29.65 10.54 -39.76
N ASP A 531 -29.61 11.86 -39.87
CA ASP A 531 -30.46 12.59 -40.80
C ASP A 531 -30.07 12.30 -42.27
N HIS A 532 -28.77 12.15 -42.56
CA HIS A 532 -28.29 11.69 -43.87
C HIS A 532 -28.72 10.26 -44.19
N VAL A 533 -28.64 9.35 -43.23
CA VAL A 533 -29.05 7.95 -43.39
C VAL A 533 -30.56 7.86 -43.61
N VAL A 534 -31.37 8.59 -42.83
CA VAL A 534 -32.84 8.62 -42.97
C VAL A 534 -33.24 9.18 -44.34
N ARG A 535 -32.59 10.24 -44.83
CA ARG A 535 -32.85 10.77 -46.18
C ARG A 535 -32.44 9.78 -47.27
N GLN A 536 -31.26 9.15 -47.18
CA GLN A 536 -30.84 8.13 -48.14
C GLN A 536 -31.76 6.91 -48.13
N PHE A 537 -32.23 6.49 -46.96
CA PHE A 537 -33.15 5.37 -46.83
C PHE A 537 -34.53 5.72 -47.40
N GLY A 538 -35.02 6.95 -47.16
CA GLY A 538 -36.24 7.48 -47.77
C GLY A 538 -36.16 7.50 -49.28
N ASP A 539 -35.09 8.09 -49.85
CA ASP A 539 -34.88 8.15 -51.30
C ASP A 539 -34.75 6.75 -51.94
N SER A 540 -34.11 5.80 -51.22
CA SER A 540 -33.99 4.42 -51.68
C SER A 540 -35.31 3.67 -51.62
N MET A 541 -36.10 3.87 -50.56
CA MET A 541 -37.44 3.27 -50.44
C MET A 541 -38.41 3.83 -51.47
N ASP A 542 -38.35 5.13 -51.76
CA ASP A 542 -39.20 5.75 -52.80
C ASP A 542 -38.83 5.23 -54.19
N ARG A 543 -37.53 5.14 -54.52
CA ARG A 543 -37.08 4.55 -55.80
C ARG A 543 -37.45 3.08 -55.93
N THR A 544 -37.34 2.32 -54.84
CA THR A 544 -37.73 0.91 -54.82
C THR A 544 -39.24 0.76 -54.95
N GLY A 545 -40.01 1.60 -54.26
CA GLY A 545 -41.47 1.63 -54.34
C GLY A 545 -41.98 2.00 -55.73
N GLU A 546 -41.36 2.98 -56.39
CA GLU A 546 -41.67 3.32 -57.79
C GLU A 546 -41.29 2.21 -58.77
N GLY A 547 -40.12 1.58 -58.58
CA GLY A 547 -39.68 0.43 -59.37
C GLY A 547 -40.62 -0.76 -59.25
N MET A 548 -40.98 -1.11 -58.02
CA MET A 548 -41.89 -2.22 -57.71
C MET A 548 -43.32 -1.95 -58.22
N LYS A 549 -43.79 -0.69 -58.16
CA LYS A 549 -45.07 -0.28 -58.73
C LYS A 549 -45.10 -0.40 -60.26
N ARG A 550 -44.00 -0.05 -60.95
CA ARG A 550 -43.87 -0.28 -62.40
C ARG A 550 -43.87 -1.75 -62.74
N GLU A 551 -43.10 -2.55 -62.01
CA GLU A 551 -42.99 -3.99 -62.25
C GLU A 551 -44.32 -4.71 -62.02
N VAL A 552 -45.08 -4.33 -60.98
CA VAL A 552 -46.45 -4.84 -60.75
C VAL A 552 -47.41 -4.41 -61.86
N MET A 553 -47.31 -3.17 -62.37
CA MET A 553 -48.11 -2.72 -63.51
C MET A 553 -47.78 -3.50 -64.80
N ASP A 554 -46.50 -3.80 -65.02
CA ASP A 554 -46.05 -4.57 -66.19
C ASP A 554 -46.46 -6.05 -66.08
N ILE A 555 -46.39 -6.65 -64.89
CA ILE A 555 -46.94 -7.99 -64.63
C ILE A 555 -48.46 -8.01 -64.87
N GLY A 556 -49.18 -6.99 -64.43
CA GLY A 556 -50.62 -6.85 -64.68
C GLY A 556 -50.95 -6.81 -66.19
N ARG A 557 -50.21 -6.01 -66.96
CA ARG A 557 -50.35 -5.94 -68.42
C ARG A 557 -50.02 -7.25 -69.11
N MET A 558 -48.93 -7.91 -68.71
CA MET A 558 -48.51 -9.18 -69.28
C MET A 558 -49.53 -10.29 -68.99
N THR A 559 -50.16 -10.25 -67.82
CA THR A 559 -51.22 -11.21 -67.43
C THR A 559 -52.51 -10.99 -68.24
N GLU A 560 -52.92 -9.74 -68.47
CA GLU A 560 -54.04 -9.43 -69.37
C GLU A 560 -53.77 -9.89 -70.81
N GLU A 561 -52.56 -9.70 -71.30
CA GLU A 561 -52.16 -10.12 -72.64
C GLU A 561 -52.14 -11.65 -72.78
N MET A 562 -51.66 -12.34 -71.75
CA MET A 562 -51.68 -13.80 -71.68
C MET A 562 -53.12 -14.35 -71.63
N GLN A 563 -54.02 -13.75 -70.84
CA GLN A 563 -55.44 -14.13 -70.82
C GLN A 563 -56.13 -13.90 -72.17
N ARG A 564 -55.86 -12.78 -72.85
CA ARG A 564 -56.41 -12.52 -74.19
C ARG A 564 -55.92 -13.54 -75.21
N ASN A 565 -54.65 -13.93 -75.14
CA ASN A 565 -54.09 -14.97 -76.01
C ASN A 565 -54.71 -16.35 -75.73
N TYR A 566 -54.86 -16.73 -74.46
CA TYR A 566 -55.56 -17.96 -74.08
C TYR A 566 -57.00 -17.98 -74.58
N PHE A 567 -57.73 -16.86 -74.47
CA PHE A 567 -59.10 -16.78 -74.94
C PHE A 567 -59.20 -16.93 -76.47
N ARG A 568 -58.26 -16.34 -77.22
CA ARG A 568 -58.16 -16.53 -78.68
C ARG A 568 -57.85 -17.97 -79.06
N SER A 569 -56.91 -18.62 -78.37
CA SER A 569 -56.57 -20.02 -78.62
C SER A 569 -57.73 -20.97 -78.31
N ILE A 570 -58.48 -20.72 -77.23
CA ILE A 570 -59.69 -21.49 -76.89
C ILE A 570 -60.78 -21.29 -77.95
N GLN A 571 -60.96 -20.07 -78.46
CA GLN A 571 -61.91 -19.82 -79.55
C GLN A 571 -61.50 -20.52 -80.85
N GLN A 572 -60.21 -20.55 -81.19
CA GLN A 572 -59.71 -21.31 -82.35
C GLN A 572 -59.95 -22.80 -82.18
N LEU A 573 -59.62 -23.37 -81.01
CA LEU A 573 -59.88 -24.77 -80.69
C LEU A 573 -61.37 -25.12 -80.78
N LEU A 574 -62.25 -24.28 -80.24
CA LEU A 574 -63.70 -24.49 -80.34
C LEU A 574 -64.21 -24.40 -81.79
N GLN A 575 -63.63 -23.53 -82.62
CA GLN A 575 -63.95 -23.46 -84.04
C GLN A 575 -63.46 -24.68 -84.81
N GLU A 576 -62.26 -25.18 -84.53
CA GLU A 576 -61.74 -26.43 -85.09
C GLU A 576 -62.59 -27.63 -84.67
N LEU A 577 -62.92 -27.74 -83.38
CA LEU A 577 -63.78 -28.80 -82.87
C LEU A 577 -65.18 -28.75 -83.51
N GLY A 578 -65.72 -27.54 -83.73
CA GLY A 578 -66.97 -27.33 -84.46
C GLY A 578 -66.88 -27.75 -85.94
N ARG A 579 -65.75 -27.50 -86.60
CA ARG A 579 -65.50 -27.95 -87.98
C ARG A 579 -65.36 -29.48 -88.04
N GLU A 580 -64.66 -30.09 -87.10
CA GLU A 580 -64.57 -31.56 -86.99
C GLU A 580 -65.95 -32.18 -86.74
N PHE A 581 -66.75 -31.61 -85.84
CA PHE A 581 -68.12 -32.09 -85.61
C PHE A 581 -68.99 -32.00 -86.85
N GLN A 582 -68.87 -30.91 -87.63
CA GLN A 582 -69.58 -30.78 -88.90
C GLN A 582 -69.07 -31.74 -89.97
N SER A 583 -67.77 -32.07 -89.97
CA SER A 583 -67.17 -33.09 -90.84
C SER A 583 -67.71 -34.48 -90.49
N LEU A 584 -67.69 -34.84 -89.20
CA LEU A 584 -68.25 -36.08 -88.67
C LEU A 584 -69.75 -36.19 -88.98
N HIS A 585 -70.50 -35.10 -88.83
CA HIS A 585 -71.92 -35.07 -89.17
C HIS A 585 -72.16 -35.29 -90.68
N ARG A 586 -71.29 -34.73 -91.53
CA ARG A 586 -71.34 -34.97 -92.99
C ARG A 586 -71.01 -36.41 -93.36
N GLU A 587 -70.03 -37.03 -92.70
CA GLU A 587 -69.72 -38.46 -92.89
C GLU A 587 -70.84 -39.38 -92.37
N LEU A 588 -71.49 -39.04 -91.26
CA LEU A 588 -72.65 -39.78 -90.76
C LEU A 588 -73.88 -39.63 -91.66
N GLN A 589 -74.07 -38.48 -92.31
CA GLN A 589 -75.14 -38.27 -93.29
C GLN A 589 -74.86 -38.97 -94.62
N SER A 590 -73.62 -39.01 -95.10
CA SER A 590 -73.26 -39.79 -96.30
C SER A 590 -73.34 -41.29 -96.05
N ALA A 591 -73.01 -41.78 -94.85
CA ALA A 591 -73.21 -43.17 -94.45
C ALA A 591 -74.69 -43.57 -94.38
N ARG A 592 -75.60 -42.63 -94.06
CA ARG A 592 -77.05 -42.89 -94.07
C ARG A 592 -77.69 -42.89 -95.46
N GLN A 593 -77.11 -42.20 -96.45
CA GLN A 593 -77.64 -42.15 -97.81
C GLN A 593 -77.16 -43.30 -98.71
N LEU A 594 -76.18 -44.12 -98.29
CA LEU A 594 -75.75 -45.31 -99.03
C LEU A 594 -76.53 -46.60 -98.69
N THR A 595 -77.45 -46.57 -97.73
CA THR A 595 -78.23 -47.75 -97.27
C THR A 595 -79.73 -47.69 -97.62
N SER A 596 -80.14 -46.90 -98.62
CA SER A 596 -81.54 -46.88 -99.08
C SER A 596 -81.66 -46.86 -100.60
N SER A 597 -81.05 -47.82 -101.28
CA SER A 597 -81.46 -48.24 -102.63
C SER A 597 -80.92 -49.64 -102.88
N ILE A 598 -81.79 -50.54 -103.38
CA ILE A 598 -81.56 -51.94 -103.78
C ILE A 598 -81.76 -52.96 -102.62
N ASP A 599 -82.66 -53.92 -102.67
CA ASP A 599 -83.94 -54.12 -103.38
C ASP A 599 -84.56 -55.41 -102.77
N ASN A 600 -85.87 -55.59 -102.93
CA ASN A 600 -86.66 -56.81 -102.64
C ASN A 600 -85.96 -58.15 -103.04
N PRO A 601 -86.38 -59.37 -102.58
CA PRO A 601 -87.74 -59.78 -102.19
C PRO A 601 -87.92 -60.87 -101.07
N VAL A 602 -89.17 -61.00 -100.60
CA VAL A 602 -89.94 -62.23 -100.25
C VAL A 602 -89.25 -63.43 -99.55
N GLY A 603 -89.78 -63.83 -98.39
CA GLY A 603 -89.69 -65.22 -97.90
C GLY A 603 -90.20 -65.45 -96.48
N MET A 604 -91.30 -66.21 -96.34
CA MET A 604 -91.89 -66.70 -95.09
C MET A 604 -91.02 -67.72 -94.33
N ASN A 605 -91.06 -67.69 -92.99
CA ASN A 605 -91.41 -68.79 -92.07
C ASN A 605 -91.10 -68.33 -90.63
N ARG A 606 -92.04 -68.42 -89.67
CA ARG A 606 -92.48 -69.59 -88.88
C ARG A 606 -91.46 -70.08 -87.84
N ASP A 607 -92.00 -70.18 -86.64
CA ASP A 607 -91.60 -70.99 -85.48
C ASP A 607 -90.58 -70.41 -84.47
N GLU A 608 -91.14 -70.10 -83.31
CA GLU A 608 -90.73 -70.42 -81.93
C GLU A 608 -89.31 -70.99 -81.71
N PHE A 609 -88.47 -70.24 -81.00
CA PHE A 609 -88.13 -70.46 -79.57
C PHE A 609 -87.50 -69.21 -78.96
#